data_AF-A0A2H0SYD4-F1
#
_entry.id   AF-A0A2H0SYD4-F1
#
_cell.length_a   1.000
_cell.length_b   1.000
_cell.length_c   1.000
_cell.angle_alpha   90.00
_cell.angle_beta   90.00
_cell.angle_gamma   90.00
#
_symmetry.space_group_name_H-M   'P 1'
#
loop_
_entity.id
_entity.type
_entity.pdbx_description
1 polymer ?
#
loop_
_entity_poly.entity_id
_entity_poly.type
_entity_poly.pdbx_seq_one_letter_code
_entity_poly.pdbx_strand_id
1 'polypeptide(L)' 'MPPESKIGDNLKALRKSKKLTQVALAKKVGISSNYYSRIERDEENPSLEILKDIAKALKVKSCDILDF' A
#
# COMPACT_ATOMS: atom_id res chain seq x y z
N MET A 1 -11.86 -0.43 -21.88
CA MET A 1 -10.70 0.20 -21.22
C MET A 1 -10.28 -0.73 -20.10
N PRO A 2 -9.03 -1.22 -20.04
CA PRO A 2 -8.59 -1.92 -18.84
C PRO A 2 -8.73 -0.92 -17.68
N PRO A 3 -9.16 -1.36 -16.48
CA PRO A 3 -9.22 -0.46 -15.33
C PRO A 3 -7.83 0.15 -15.13
N GLU A 4 -7.76 1.47 -14.94
CA GLU A 4 -6.53 2.12 -14.47
C GLU A 4 -6.02 1.32 -13.27
N SER A 5 -4.75 0.91 -13.32
CA SER A 5 -4.09 0.19 -12.23
C SER A 5 -4.09 1.10 -11.00
N LYS A 6 -4.92 0.77 -10.01
CA LYS A 6 -5.08 1.61 -8.82
C LYS A 6 -3.97 1.31 -7.82
N ILE A 7 -3.52 2.36 -7.14
CA ILE A 7 -2.48 2.29 -6.10
C ILE A 7 -2.84 1.23 -5.04
N GLY A 8 -4.11 1.13 -4.66
CA GLY A 8 -4.60 0.14 -3.70
C GLY A 8 -4.36 -1.31 -4.12
N ASP A 9 -4.59 -1.64 -5.39
CA ASP A 9 -4.37 -2.98 -5.93
C ASP A 9 -2.89 -3.36 -5.97
N ASN A 10 -2.02 -2.41 -6.36
CA ASN A 10 -0.57 -2.59 -6.33
C ASN A 10 -0.06 -2.84 -4.91
N LEU A 11 -0.49 -2.02 -3.95
CA LEU A 11 -0.14 -2.19 -2.54
C LEU A 11 -0.59 -3.55 -1.99
N LYS A 12 -1.81 -3.98 -2.34
CA LYS A 12 -2.35 -5.29 -1.95
C LYS A 12 -1.55 -6.44 -2.54
N ALA A 13 -1.18 -6.37 -3.81
CA ALA A 13 -0.35 -7.38 -4.47
C ALA A 13 1.04 -7.47 -3.83
N LEU A 14 1.70 -6.33 -3.63
CA LEU A 14 3.02 -6.25 -2.98
C LEU A 14 2.96 -6.75 -1.53
N ARG A 15 1.94 -6.37 -0.74
CA ARG A 15 1.77 -6.87 0.62
C ARG A 15 1.64 -8.40 0.65
N LYS A 16 0.82 -8.96 -0.25
CA LYS A 16 0.64 -10.41 -0.36
C LYS A 16 1.92 -11.12 -0.78
N SER A 17 2.72 -10.55 -1.70
CA SER A 17 4.00 -11.13 -2.11
C SER A 17 5.01 -11.18 -0.95
N LYS A 18 4.92 -10.24 0.01
CA LYS A 18 5.69 -10.24 1.26
C LYS A 18 5.07 -11.10 2.38
N LYS A 19 3.97 -11.82 2.10
CA LYS A 19 3.23 -12.66 3.08
C LYS A 19 2.80 -11.91 4.34
N LEU A 20 2.47 -10.61 4.19
CA LEU A 20 2.02 -9.77 5.31
C LEU A 20 0.49 -9.68 5.35
N THR A 21 -0.08 -9.69 6.55
CA THR A 21 -1.48 -9.28 6.75
C THR A 21 -1.57 -7.75 6.73
N GLN A 22 -2.77 -7.20 6.51
CA GLN A 22 -3.00 -5.74 6.59
C GLN A 22 -2.61 -5.19 7.97
N VAL A 23 -2.97 -5.91 9.04
CA VAL A 23 -2.59 -5.56 10.42
C VAL A 23 -1.07 -5.55 10.61
N ALA A 24 -0.37 -6.56 10.08
CA ALA A 24 1.08 -6.65 10.21
C ALA A 24 1.80 -5.50 9.48
N LEU A 25 1.35 -5.15 8.28
CA LEU A 25 1.93 -4.04 7.54
C LEU A 25 1.60 -2.69 8.19
N ALA A 26 0.35 -2.46 8.58
CA ALA A 26 -0.05 -1.26 9.28
C ALA A 26 0.78 -1.03 10.57
N LYS A 27 1.01 -2.10 11.35
CA LYS A 27 1.88 -2.06 12.53
C LYS A 27 3.33 -1.71 12.19
N LYS A 28 3.88 -2.20 11.07
CA LYS A 28 5.24 -1.87 10.62
C LYS A 28 5.38 -0.40 10.19
N VAL A 29 4.32 0.17 9.63
CA VAL A 29 4.29 1.56 9.15
C VAL A 29 3.92 2.52 10.28
N GLY A 30 3.28 2.05 11.35
CA GLY A 30 2.83 2.90 12.46
C GLY A 30 1.45 3.54 12.23
N ILE A 31 0.61 2.92 11.41
CA ILE A 31 -0.76 3.38 11.10
C ILE A 31 -1.80 2.36 11.57
N SER A 32 -3.07 2.76 11.60
CA SER A 32 -4.16 1.83 11.91
C SER A 32 -4.40 0.84 10.76
N SER A 33 -4.79 -0.38 11.09
CA SER A 33 -5.16 -1.40 10.11
C SER A 33 -6.37 -0.98 9.26
N ASN A 34 -7.32 -0.24 9.86
CA ASN A 34 -8.48 0.30 9.17
C ASN A 34 -8.07 1.33 8.10
N TYR A 35 -7.17 2.26 8.46
CA TYR A 35 -6.64 3.24 7.52
C TYR A 35 -5.91 2.55 6.35
N TYR A 36 -5.04 1.59 6.64
CA TYR A 36 -4.36 0.81 5.60
C TYR A 36 -5.34 0.02 4.71
N SER A 37 -6.40 -0.55 5.27
CA SER A 37 -7.44 -1.26 4.51
C SER A 37 -8.25 -0.35 3.58
N ARG A 38 -8.48 0.92 3.98
CA ARG A 38 -9.11 1.93 3.11
C ARG A 38 -8.20 2.34 1.97
N ILE A 39 -6.88 2.44 2.20
CA ILE A 39 -5.89 2.67 1.13
C ILE A 39 -5.92 1.52 0.11
N GLU A 40 -5.91 0.26 0.54
CA GLU A 40 -5.98 -0.90 -0.39
C GLU A 40 -7.28 -1.01 -1.20
N ARG A 41 -8.31 -0.24 -0.83
CA ARG A 41 -9.60 -0.16 -1.55
C ARG A 41 -9.77 1.16 -2.31
N ASP A 42 -8.72 1.98 -2.36
CA ASP A 42 -8.73 3.33 -2.94
C ASP A 42 -9.81 4.26 -2.35
N GLU A 43 -10.19 4.03 -1.09
CA GLU A 43 -11.15 4.86 -0.34
C GLU A 43 -10.46 5.99 0.43
N GLU A 44 -9.14 6.04 0.38
CA GLU A 44 -8.31 6.99 1.10
C GLU A 44 -7.01 7.23 0.32
N ASN A 45 -6.63 8.50 0.17
CA ASN A 45 -5.38 8.88 -0.47
C ASN A 45 -4.30 9.11 0.60
N PRO A 46 -3.28 8.24 0.72
CA PRO A 46 -2.23 8.43 1.70
C PRO A 46 -1.36 9.64 1.38
N SER A 47 -0.81 10.29 2.41
CA SER A 47 0.23 11.30 2.19
C SER A 47 1.49 10.67 1.59
N LEU A 48 2.34 11.50 0.97
CA LEU A 48 3.62 11.04 0.41
C LEU A 48 4.53 10.41 1.48
N GLU A 49 4.49 10.90 2.72
CA GLU A 49 5.25 10.29 3.82
C GLU A 49 4.76 8.89 4.14
N ILE A 50 3.44 8.70 4.28
CA ILE A 50 2.86 7.38 4.51
C ILE A 50 3.19 6.43 3.35
N LEU A 51 3.09 6.89 2.11
CA LEU A 51 3.41 6.07 0.94
C LEU A 51 4.88 5.65 0.95
N LYS A 52 5.79 6.56 1.30
CA LYS A 52 7.22 6.29 1.45
C LYS A 52 7.49 5.25 2.54
N ASP A 53 6.78 5.35 3.66
CA ASP A 53 6.95 4.40 4.77
C ASP A 53 6.37 3.02 4.46
N ILE A 54 5.24 2.95 3.74
CA ILE A 54 4.71 1.70 3.17
C ILE A 54 5.74 1.07 2.22
N ALA A 55 6.32 1.85 1.30
CA ALA A 55 7.34 1.36 0.36
C ALA A 55 8.57 0.78 1.09
N LYS A 56 9.07 1.49 2.11
CA LYS A 56 10.17 1.00 2.98
C LYS A 56 9.78 -0.31 3.69
N ALA A 57 8.58 -0.37 4.28
CA ALA A 57 8.12 -1.54 5.02
C ALA A 57 7.95 -2.78 4.12
N LEU A 58 7.55 -2.56 2.87
CA LEU A 58 7.45 -3.58 1.82
C LEU A 58 8.79 -3.91 1.15
N LYS A 59 9.82 -3.06 1.33
CA LYS A 59 11.11 -3.13 0.64
C LYS A 59 10.94 -3.12 -0.89
N VAL A 60 10.26 -2.09 -1.38
CA VAL A 60 9.96 -1.84 -2.79
C VAL A 60 10.26 -0.39 -3.14
N LYS A 61 10.33 -0.07 -4.43
CA LYS A 61 10.46 1.30 -4.93
C LYS A 61 9.08 1.93 -5.09
N SER A 62 9.03 3.26 -5.13
CA SER A 62 7.78 3.99 -5.38
C SER A 62 7.18 3.67 -6.75
N CYS A 63 8.00 3.39 -7.76
CA CYS A 63 7.56 2.95 -9.09
C CYS A 63 6.91 1.55 -9.10
N ASP A 64 7.13 0.73 -8.07
CA ASP A 64 6.42 -0.55 -7.96
C ASP A 64 4.98 -0.36 -7.47
N ILE A 65 4.68 0.81 -6.88
CA ILE A 65 3.38 1.17 -6.30
C ILE A 65 2.60 2.07 -7.24
N LEU A 66 3.28 3.06 -7.80
CA LEU A 66 2.71 4.08 -8.66
C LEU A 66 2.96 3.69 -10.12
N ASP A 67 1.88 3.47 -10.86
CA ASP A 67 1.92 3.07 -12.27
C ASP A 67 1.92 4.34 -13.13
N PHE A 68 3.11 4.81 -13.52
CA PHE A 68 3.31 5.92 -14.46
C PHE A 68 4.51 5.68 -15.37
#